data_AF-A0A6P0MCH6-F1
#
_entry.id   AF-A0A6P0MCH6-F1
#
_cell.length_a   1.000
_cell.length_b   1.000
_cell.length_c   1.000
_cell.angle_alpha   90.00
_cell.angle_beta   90.00
_cell.angle_gamma   90.00
#
_symmetry.space_group_name_H-M   'P 1'
#
loop_
_entity.id
_entity.type
_entity.pdbx_description
1 polymer ?
#
loop_
_entity_poly.entity_id
_entity_poly.type
_entity_poly.pdbx_seq_one_letter_code
_entity_poly.pdbx_strand_id
1 'polypeptide(L)' 'MLKTSTFQQVIETVEKLSLEEQEILLNTLQKRLHQQRRVLISQEIQETRQELAEGKVKFGSVEQFLKELAQP' A
#
# COMPACT_ATOMS: atom_id res chain seq x y z
N MET A 1 -9.56 29.94 17.21
CA MET A 1 -10.01 28.54 17.37
C MET A 1 -9.01 27.64 16.68
N LEU A 2 -8.35 26.75 17.43
CA LEU A 2 -7.48 25.73 16.83
C LEU A 2 -8.36 24.78 16.04
N LYS A 3 -8.22 24.74 14.71
CA LYS A 3 -8.90 23.74 13.87
C LYS A 3 -8.24 22.40 14.16
N THR A 4 -8.95 21.55 14.89
CA THR A 4 -8.58 20.15 15.11
C THR A 4 -8.39 19.47 13.75
N SER A 5 -7.27 18.78 13.55
CA SER A 5 -6.99 18.09 12.28
C SER A 5 -8.08 17.05 11.99
N THR A 6 -8.33 16.76 10.72
CA THR A 6 -9.28 15.71 10.32
C THR A 6 -8.98 14.38 11.00
N PHE A 7 -7.70 14.07 11.18
CA PHE A 7 -7.26 12.88 11.89
C PHE A 7 -7.72 12.86 13.36
N GLN A 8 -7.53 13.96 14.08
CA GLN A 8 -7.94 14.07 15.46
C GLN A 8 -9.46 14.04 15.62
N GLN A 9 -10.21 14.62 14.69
CA GLN A 9 -11.68 14.53 14.67
C GLN A 9 -12.18 13.09 14.50
N VAL A 10 -11.48 12.27 13.70
CA VAL A 10 -11.81 10.85 13.54
C VAL A 10 -11.57 10.09 14.84
N ILE A 11 -10.46 10.34 15.54
CA ILE A 11 -10.19 9.73 16.87
C ILE A 11 -11.33 10.05 17.83
N GLU A 12 -11.66 11.34 17.98
CA GLU A 12 -12.74 11.80 18.87
C GLU A 12 -14.12 11.24 18.50
N THR A 13 -14.32 10.87 17.23
CA THR A 13 -15.57 10.25 16.78
C THR A 13 -15.59 8.76 17.13
N VAL A 14 -14.47 8.06 16.98
CA VAL A 14 -14.34 6.65 17.34
C VAL A 14 -14.46 6.44 18.85
N GLU A 15 -13.91 7.34 19.66
CA GLU A 15 -14.00 7.29 21.12
C GLU A 15 -15.43 7.41 21.66
N LYS A 16 -16.38 7.95 20.86
CA LYS A 16 -17.80 8.04 21.23
C LYS A 16 -18.57 6.74 21.02
N LEU A 17 -17.99 5.77 20.30
CA LEU A 17 -18.60 4.46 20.08
C LEU A 17 -18.49 3.61 21.36
N SER A 18 -19.40 2.64 21.52
CA SER A 18 -19.25 1.62 22.55
C SER A 18 -17.98 0.78 22.33
N LEU A 19 -17.48 0.13 23.38
CA LEU A 19 -16.29 -0.73 23.26
C LEU A 19 -16.45 -1.81 22.16
N GLU A 20 -17.62 -2.42 22.08
CA GLU A 20 -17.94 -3.42 21.05
C GLU A 20 -17.88 -2.83 19.63
N GLU A 21 -18.48 -1.65 19.42
CA GLU A 21 -18.42 -0.96 18.14
C GLU A 21 -16.99 -0.53 17.76
N GLN A 22 -16.18 -0.11 18.74
CA GLN A 22 -14.78 0.22 18.53
C GLN A 22 -13.98 -1.03 18.07
N GLU A 23 -14.20 -2.18 18.71
CA GLU A 23 -13.57 -3.44 18.34
C GLU A 23 -14.00 -3.91 16.94
N ILE A 24 -15.29 -3.80 16.61
CA ILE A 24 -15.81 -4.12 15.28
C ILE A 24 -15.19 -3.20 14.22
N LEU A 25 -15.09 -1.90 14.51
CA LEU A 25 -14.51 -0.92 13.61
C LEU A 25 -13.03 -1.20 13.37
N LEU A 26 -12.26 -1.45 14.42
CA LEU A 26 -10.83 -1.78 14.33
C LEU A 26 -10.60 -3.00 13.45
N ASN A 27 -11.35 -4.09 13.69
CA ASN A 27 -11.28 -5.31 12.89
C ASN A 27 -11.64 -5.07 11.42
N THR A 28 -12.66 -4.24 11.18
CA THR A 28 -13.11 -3.90 9.83
C THR A 28 -12.04 -3.08 9.09
N LEU A 29 -11.46 -2.07 9.73
CA LEU A 29 -10.40 -1.25 9.15
C LEU A 29 -9.15 -2.07 8.85
N GLN A 30 -8.74 -2.95 9.77
CA GLN A 30 -7.60 -3.83 9.55
C GLN A 30 -7.80 -4.72 8.33
N LYS A 31 -8.97 -5.36 8.18
CA LYS A 31 -9.30 -6.18 6.99
C LYS A 31 -9.24 -5.37 5.70
N ARG A 32 -9.80 -4.14 5.70
CA ARG A 32 -9.79 -3.25 4.53
C ARG A 32 -8.37 -2.80 4.16
N LEU A 33 -7.54 -2.47 5.15
CA LEU A 33 -6.13 -2.11 4.91
C LEU A 33 -5.34 -3.27 4.30
N HIS A 34 -5.51 -4.49 4.81
CA HIS A 34 -4.90 -5.68 4.20
C HIS A 34 -5.38 -5.91 2.77
N GLN A 35 -6.66 -5.70 2.50
CA GLN A 35 -7.21 -5.83 1.15
C GLN A 35 -6.62 -4.79 0.20
N GLN A 36 -6.53 -3.53 0.60
CA GLN A 36 -5.93 -2.46 -0.21
C GLN A 36 -4.46 -2.75 -0.52
N ARG A 37 -3.68 -3.20 0.47
CA ARG A 37 -2.28 -3.62 0.26
C ARG A 37 -2.18 -4.77 -0.74
N ARG A 38 -3.05 -5.79 -0.64
CA ARG A 38 -3.08 -6.90 -1.61
C ARG A 38 -3.40 -6.43 -3.02
N VAL A 39 -4.30 -5.45 -3.18
CA VAL A 39 -4.63 -4.88 -4.48
C VAL A 39 -3.41 -4.18 -5.08
N LEU A 40 -2.70 -3.37 -4.29
CA LEU A 40 -1.47 -2.70 -4.74
C LEU A 40 -0.41 -3.71 -5.19
N ILE A 41 -0.13 -4.73 -4.37
CA ILE A 41 0.81 -5.80 -4.72
C ILE A 41 0.36 -6.53 -5.99
N SER A 42 -0.95 -6.79 -6.14
CA SER A 42 -1.48 -7.43 -7.34
C SER A 42 -1.31 -6.58 -8.60
N GLN A 43 -1.40 -5.25 -8.48
CA GLN A 43 -1.16 -4.31 -9.59
C GLN A 43 0.32 -4.34 -9.99
N GLU A 44 1.24 -4.23 -9.03
CA GLU A 44 2.68 -4.34 -9.28
C GLU A 44 3.05 -5.67 -9.96
N ILE A 45 2.46 -6.79 -9.50
CA ILE A 45 2.65 -8.11 -10.12
C ILE A 45 2.11 -8.14 -11.55
N GLN A 46 0.96 -7.51 -11.79
CA GLN A 46 0.36 -7.47 -13.13
C GLN A 46 1.22 -6.66 -14.10
N GLU A 47 1.70 -5.49 -13.69
CA GLU A 47 2.62 -4.66 -14.47
C GLU A 47 3.91 -5.42 -14.79
N THR A 48 4.54 -6.04 -13.78
CA THR A 48 5.75 -6.86 -13.98
C THR A 48 5.52 -8.02 -14.95
N ARG A 49 4.37 -8.72 -14.84
CA ARG A 49 4.02 -9.81 -15.77
C ARG A 49 3.80 -9.32 -17.18
N GLN A 50 3.21 -8.13 -17.35
CA GLN A 50 3.01 -7.52 -18.65
C GLN A 50 4.34 -7.13 -19.28
N GLU A 51 5.26 -6.52 -18.53
CA GLU A 51 6.60 -6.20 -19.02
C GLU A 51 7.38 -7.46 -19.44
N LEU A 52 7.24 -8.55 -18.70
CA LEU A 52 7.82 -9.83 -19.07
C LEU A 52 7.22 -10.37 -20.38
N ALA A 53 5.90 -10.34 -20.52
CA ALA A 53 5.21 -10.79 -21.74
C ALA A 53 5.55 -9.93 -22.96
N GLU A 54 5.75 -8.63 -22.78
CA GLU A 54 6.14 -7.68 -23.82
C GLU A 54 7.65 -7.71 -24.13
N GLY A 55 8.43 -8.56 -23.44
CA GLY A 55 9.87 -8.67 -23.64
C GLY A 55 10.66 -7.44 -23.18
N LYS A 56 10.05 -6.59 -22.35
CA LYS A 56 10.67 -5.39 -21.78
C LYS A 56 11.60 -5.69 -20.60
N VAL A 57 11.60 -6.93 -20.13
CA VAL A 57 12.50 -7.42 -19.08
C VAL A 57 13.83 -7.86 -19.69
N LYS A 58 14.94 -7.32 -19.16
CA LYS A 58 16.30 -7.76 -19.50
C LYS A 58 16.79 -8.80 -18.50
N PHE A 59 17.42 -9.86 -19.00
CA PHE A 59 18.15 -10.83 -18.19
C PHE A 59 19.66 -10.57 -18.31
N GLY A 60 20.38 -10.57 -17.20
CA GLY A 60 21.82 -10.30 -17.18
C GLY A 60 22.45 -10.62 -15.83
N SER A 61 23.78 -10.56 -15.76
CA SER A 61 24.50 -10.72 -14.50
C SER A 61 24.36 -9.48 -13.61
N VAL A 62 24.61 -9.64 -12.31
CA VAL A 62 24.64 -8.52 -11.35
C VAL A 62 25.59 -7.40 -11.81
N GLU A 63 26.74 -7.77 -12.38
CA GLU A 63 27.71 -6.80 -12.91
C GLU A 63 27.16 -6.01 -14.10
N GLN A 64 26.33 -6.63 -14.95
CA GLN A 64 25.69 -5.97 -16.07
C GLN A 64 24.58 -5.02 -15.61
N PHE A 65 23.81 -5.42 -14.59
CA PHE A 65 22.81 -4.56 -13.95
C PHE A 65 23.44 -3.32 -13.30
N LEU A 66 24.52 -3.50 -12.53
CA LEU A 66 25.23 -2.39 -11.88
C LEU A 66 25.83 -1.41 -12.88
N LYS A 67 26.30 -1.90 -14.04
CA LYS A 67 26.79 -1.05 -15.14
C LYS A 67 25.69 -0.23 -15.81
N GLU A 68 24.45 -0.73 -15.87
CA GLU A 68 23.30 0.03 -16.41
C GLU A 68 22.86 1.13 -15.43
N LEU A 69 22.79 0.84 -14.13
CA LEU A 69 22.40 1.82 -13.10
C LEU A 69 23.42 2.96 -12.92
N ALA A 70 24.69 2.73 -13.23
CA ALA A 70 25.74 3.73 -13.13
C ALA A 70 25.80 4.69 -14.34
N GLN A 71 24.93 4.51 -15.35
CA GLN A 71 24.82 5.42 -16.49
C GLN A 71 23.94 6.63 -16.13
N PRO A 72 24.34 7.86 -16.51
CA PRO A 72 23.65 9.09 -16.15
C PRO A 72 22.28 9.28 -16.83
#